data_AF-A0A2W6SAT4-F1
#
_entry.id   AF-A0A2W6SAT4-F1
#
_cell.length_a   1.000
_cell.length_b   1.000
_cell.length_c   1.000
_cell.angle_alpha   90.00
_cell.angle_beta   90.00
_cell.angle_gamma   90.00
#
_symmetry.space_group_name_H-M   'P 1'
#
loop_
_entity.id
_entity.type
_entity.pdbx_description
1 polymer ?
#
loop_
_entity_poly.entity_id
_entity_poly.type
_entity_poly.pdbx_seq_one_letter_code
_entity_poly.pdbx_strand_id
1 'polypeptide(L)'
;HEETNAKTYINKIKELTQDLPNEKGFVYFQNEGGKIIFSDHVQDINKFSKKVFNSKSKKWEEIQNEVEQINYELTGTDIIAKLLLNSKGIKKREPLPFGLYYRNDKYLVEKNKLNKVEKPILKFRSFTQGSKAMQFINAIDEFSAVENLKKKIDFKKRNELWLGSGRKLGEKLFIIIENGKAVSYGFYELFTQIQTMSKISKLKIDLPLSTSDLTNELQLALLRGDFETLPLPK
;
A
#
# COMPACT_ATOMS: atom_id res chain seq x y z
N HIS A 1 17.50 -18.45 -38.76
CA HIS A 1 16.87 -18.99 -37.54
C HIS A 1 16.92 -17.99 -36.38
N GLU A 2 18.08 -17.39 -36.07
CA GLU A 2 18.18 -16.39 -34.99
C GLU A 2 17.33 -15.12 -35.23
N GLU A 3 17.31 -14.58 -36.45
CA GLU A 3 16.47 -13.42 -36.77
C GLU A 3 14.96 -13.69 -36.65
N THR A 4 14.52 -14.91 -36.96
CA THR A 4 13.11 -15.31 -36.84
C THR A 4 12.72 -15.41 -35.37
N ASN A 5 13.56 -16.05 -34.55
CA ASN A 5 13.32 -16.17 -33.10
C ASN A 5 13.37 -14.81 -32.39
N ALA A 6 14.28 -13.92 -32.78
CA ALA A 6 14.35 -12.57 -32.25
C ALA A 6 13.09 -11.75 -32.58
N LYS A 7 12.57 -11.86 -33.82
CA LYS A 7 11.30 -11.24 -34.22
C LYS A 7 10.12 -11.79 -33.41
N THR A 8 10.05 -13.10 -33.20
CA THR A 8 9.00 -13.74 -32.41
C THR A 8 9.04 -13.28 -30.95
N TYR A 9 10.23 -13.19 -30.34
CA TYR A 9 10.38 -12.74 -28.95
C TYR A 9 10.01 -11.25 -28.78
N ILE A 10 10.45 -10.39 -29.71
CA ILE A 10 10.07 -8.97 -29.72
C ILE A 10 8.55 -8.80 -29.84
N ASN A 11 7.90 -9.61 -30.70
CA ASN A 11 6.45 -9.59 -30.83
C ASN A 11 5.76 -10.04 -29.53
N LYS A 12 6.22 -11.12 -28.89
CA LYS A 12 5.72 -11.57 -27.58
C LYS A 12 5.78 -10.46 -26.53
N ILE A 13 6.92 -9.75 -26.42
CA ILE A 13 7.04 -8.62 -25.48
C ILE A 13 6.02 -7.53 -25.80
N LYS A 14 5.88 -7.18 -27.08
CA LYS A 14 4.94 -6.14 -27.51
C LYS A 14 3.52 -6.52 -27.13
N GLU A 15 3.08 -7.73 -27.47
CA GLU A 15 1.75 -8.25 -27.17
C GLU A 15 1.47 -8.27 -25.65
N LEU A 16 2.42 -8.77 -24.85
CA LEU A 16 2.25 -8.88 -23.39
C LEU A 16 2.33 -7.54 -22.64
N THR A 17 2.89 -6.48 -23.24
CA THR A 17 3.17 -5.23 -22.53
C THR A 17 2.51 -3.97 -23.12
N GLN A 18 1.88 -4.06 -24.29
CA GLN A 18 1.32 -2.89 -24.98
C GLN A 18 0.21 -2.19 -24.18
N ASP A 19 -0.65 -2.94 -23.50
CA ASP A 19 -1.82 -2.40 -22.78
C ASP A 19 -1.60 -2.30 -21.26
N LEU A 20 -0.40 -2.60 -20.78
CA LEU A 20 -0.11 -2.50 -19.34
C LEU A 20 -0.03 -1.03 -18.90
N PRO A 21 -0.66 -0.66 -17.77
CA PRO A 21 -0.67 0.73 -17.31
C PRO A 21 0.68 1.12 -16.66
N ASN A 22 1.03 2.41 -16.76
CA ASN A 22 2.16 3.00 -16.01
C ASN A 22 1.72 3.40 -14.59
N GLU A 23 1.05 2.47 -13.90
CA GLU A 23 0.40 2.70 -12.62
C GLU A 23 0.90 1.72 -11.57
N LYS A 24 0.73 2.10 -10.30
CA LYS A 24 1.07 1.25 -9.15
C LYS A 24 0.04 0.14 -9.00
N GLY A 25 0.52 -1.10 -8.87
CA GLY A 25 -0.38 -2.22 -8.64
C GLY A 25 0.31 -3.56 -8.40
N PHE A 26 -0.50 -4.60 -8.22
CA PHE A 26 -0.02 -5.97 -8.34
C PHE A 26 0.07 -6.35 -9.81
N VAL A 27 1.13 -7.05 -10.17
CA VAL A 27 1.30 -7.69 -11.47
C VAL A 27 1.31 -9.21 -11.29
N TYR A 28 0.67 -9.94 -12.20
CA TYR A 28 0.54 -11.39 -12.21
C TYR A 28 1.00 -11.91 -13.56
N PHE A 29 2.10 -12.65 -13.59
CA PHE A 29 2.57 -13.36 -14.78
C PHE A 29 1.98 -14.76 -14.71
N GLN A 30 1.31 -15.17 -15.77
CA GLN A 30 0.61 -16.45 -15.85
C GLN A 30 1.12 -17.26 -17.04
N ASN A 31 1.18 -18.57 -16.87
CA ASN A 31 1.47 -19.50 -17.96
C ASN A 31 0.22 -19.81 -18.80
N GLU A 32 0.37 -20.64 -19.83
CA GLU A 32 -0.73 -21.03 -20.74
C GLU A 32 -1.94 -21.63 -19.99
N GLY A 33 -1.70 -22.36 -18.90
CA GLY A 33 -2.75 -22.92 -18.05
C GLY A 33 -3.41 -21.92 -17.09
N GLY A 34 -3.08 -20.63 -17.17
CA GLY A 34 -3.60 -19.58 -16.29
C GLY A 34 -3.00 -19.57 -14.88
N LYS A 35 -2.01 -20.43 -14.57
CA LYS A 35 -1.36 -20.48 -13.26
C LYS A 35 -0.47 -19.26 -13.09
N ILE A 36 -0.59 -18.57 -11.95
CA ILE A 36 0.32 -17.47 -11.58
C ILE A 36 1.71 -18.06 -11.28
N ILE A 37 2.68 -17.76 -12.14
CA ILE A 37 4.09 -18.19 -12.01
C ILE A 37 4.94 -17.13 -11.30
N PHE A 38 4.52 -15.87 -11.36
CA PHE A 38 5.13 -14.79 -10.62
C PHE A 38 4.09 -13.71 -10.28
N SER A 39 4.21 -13.14 -9.08
CA SER A 39 3.45 -11.93 -8.73
C SER A 39 4.23 -11.04 -7.76
N ASP A 40 4.04 -9.73 -7.89
CA ASP A 40 4.57 -8.76 -6.93
C ASP A 40 3.78 -7.44 -6.97
N HIS A 41 3.93 -6.62 -5.93
CA HIS A 41 3.45 -5.23 -5.91
C HIS A 41 4.55 -4.31 -6.43
N VAL A 42 4.22 -3.52 -7.44
CA VAL A 42 5.20 -2.70 -8.18
C VAL A 42 4.71 -1.26 -8.31
N GLN A 43 5.65 -0.32 -8.35
CA GLN A 43 5.32 1.11 -8.47
C GLN A 43 4.79 1.47 -9.86
N ASP A 44 5.16 0.70 -10.87
CA ASP A 44 4.78 0.90 -12.26
C ASP A 44 4.75 -0.48 -12.94
N ILE A 45 3.54 -0.95 -13.27
CA ILE A 45 3.29 -2.27 -13.84
C ILE A 45 3.98 -2.41 -15.20
N ASN A 46 3.78 -1.45 -16.11
CA ASN A 46 4.36 -1.51 -17.46
C ASN A 46 5.90 -1.54 -17.41
N LYS A 47 6.49 -0.61 -16.66
CA LYS A 47 7.95 -0.48 -16.53
C LYS A 47 8.57 -1.69 -15.87
N PHE A 48 7.92 -2.25 -14.85
CA PHE A 48 8.39 -3.48 -14.22
C PHE A 48 8.34 -4.65 -15.20
N SER A 49 7.23 -4.84 -15.92
CA SER A 49 7.10 -5.95 -16.88
C SER A 49 8.12 -5.87 -18.00
N LYS A 50 8.35 -4.69 -18.58
CA LYS A 50 9.43 -4.49 -19.57
C LYS A 50 10.81 -4.76 -19.00
N LYS A 51 11.06 -4.38 -17.74
CA LYS A 51 12.32 -4.71 -17.05
C LYS A 51 12.50 -6.22 -16.90
N VAL A 52 11.43 -6.97 -16.60
CA VAL A 52 11.48 -8.44 -16.53
C VAL A 52 11.91 -9.01 -17.88
N PHE A 53 11.27 -8.63 -18.99
CA PHE A 53 11.63 -9.11 -20.32
C PHE A 53 13.02 -8.71 -20.81
N ASN A 54 13.50 -7.52 -20.41
CA ASN A 54 14.84 -7.05 -20.81
C ASN A 54 15.97 -7.58 -19.90
N SER A 55 15.65 -8.37 -18.88
CA SER A 55 16.64 -8.86 -17.93
C SER A 55 17.35 -10.12 -18.42
N LYS A 56 18.66 -10.22 -18.13
CA LYS A 56 19.52 -11.39 -18.41
C LYS A 56 19.69 -12.35 -17.23
N SER A 57 18.97 -12.15 -16.13
CA SER A 57 19.11 -13.04 -14.96
C SER A 57 18.34 -14.35 -15.18
N LYS A 58 18.93 -15.47 -14.73
CA LYS A 58 18.33 -16.81 -14.84
C LYS A 58 16.91 -16.89 -14.28
N LYS A 59 16.66 -16.23 -13.14
CA LYS A 59 15.33 -16.14 -12.54
C LYS A 59 14.30 -15.55 -13.50
N TRP A 60 14.66 -14.47 -14.21
CA TRP A 60 13.72 -13.81 -15.12
C TRP A 60 13.60 -14.57 -16.44
N GLU A 61 14.65 -15.25 -16.89
CA GLU A 61 14.63 -16.12 -18.08
C GLU A 61 13.58 -17.23 -17.96
N GLU A 62 13.48 -17.90 -16.81
CA GLU A 62 12.44 -18.91 -16.54
C GLU A 62 11.02 -18.30 -16.70
N ILE A 63 10.78 -17.14 -16.09
CA ILE A 63 9.48 -16.45 -16.16
C ILE A 63 9.17 -15.97 -17.58
N GLN A 64 10.17 -15.44 -18.31
CA GLN A 64 10.02 -14.96 -19.69
C GLN A 64 9.62 -16.07 -20.65
N ASN A 65 10.17 -17.27 -20.45
CA ASN A 65 9.89 -18.43 -21.29
C ASN A 65 8.49 -18.99 -21.02
N GLU A 66 8.05 -19.02 -19.76
CA GLU A 66 6.77 -19.65 -19.37
C GLU A 66 5.56 -18.69 -19.43
N VAL A 67 5.78 -17.37 -19.34
CA VAL A 67 4.67 -16.41 -19.32
C VAL A 67 3.94 -16.36 -20.65
N GLU A 68 2.62 -16.52 -20.63
CA GLU A 68 1.73 -16.37 -21.78
C GLU A 68 0.69 -15.26 -21.56
N GLN A 69 0.51 -14.80 -20.32
CA GLN A 69 -0.40 -13.69 -20.00
C GLN A 69 0.13 -12.85 -18.84
N ILE A 70 -0.13 -11.53 -18.89
CA ILE A 70 0.11 -10.62 -17.77
C ILE A 70 -1.20 -9.96 -17.36
N ASN A 71 -1.62 -10.22 -16.13
CA ASN A 71 -2.75 -9.58 -15.49
C ASN A 71 -2.26 -8.62 -14.40
N TYR A 72 -3.12 -7.69 -13.99
CA TYR A 72 -2.78 -6.74 -12.95
C TYR A 72 -3.98 -6.31 -12.12
N GLU A 73 -3.70 -5.79 -10.93
CA GLU A 73 -4.66 -5.16 -10.05
C GLU A 73 -4.10 -3.82 -9.58
N LEU A 74 -4.73 -2.72 -10.00
CA LEU A 74 -4.31 -1.37 -9.58
C LEU A 74 -4.54 -1.20 -8.09
N THR A 75 -3.59 -0.54 -7.42
CA THR A 75 -3.75 -0.22 -6.00
C THR A 75 -3.82 1.28 -5.74
N GLY A 76 -3.18 2.11 -6.57
CA GLY A 76 -3.07 3.56 -6.36
C GLY A 76 -2.18 3.93 -5.15
N THR A 77 -2.40 3.31 -3.99
CA THR A 77 -1.62 3.49 -2.76
C THR A 77 -1.08 2.16 -2.23
N ASP A 78 -0.07 2.26 -1.35
CA ASP A 78 0.47 1.09 -0.64
C ASP A 78 -0.50 0.60 0.46
N ILE A 79 -1.38 1.47 0.96
CA ILE A 79 -2.44 1.10 1.92
C ILE A 79 -3.44 0.16 1.25
N ILE A 80 -3.92 0.50 0.05
CA ILE A 80 -4.81 -0.37 -0.71
C ILE A 80 -4.15 -1.72 -1.01
N ALA A 81 -2.85 -1.74 -1.35
CA ALA A 81 -2.13 -2.99 -1.55
C ALA A 81 -2.16 -3.90 -0.30
N LYS A 82 -1.97 -3.32 0.89
CA LYS A 82 -2.05 -4.04 2.17
C LYS A 82 -3.48 -4.51 2.48
N LEU A 83 -4.50 -3.70 2.16
CA LEU A 83 -5.92 -4.06 2.32
C LEU A 83 -6.30 -5.24 1.42
N LEU A 84 -5.91 -5.20 0.14
CA LEU A 84 -6.15 -6.27 -0.84
C LEU A 84 -5.51 -7.60 -0.40
N LEU A 85 -4.26 -7.58 0.06
CA LEU A 85 -3.60 -8.77 0.57
C LEU A 85 -4.34 -9.33 1.79
N ASN A 86 -4.74 -8.47 2.73
CA ASN A 86 -5.48 -8.88 3.91
C ASN A 86 -6.83 -9.51 3.53
N SER A 87 -7.61 -8.92 2.62
CA SER A 87 -8.87 -9.52 2.14
C SER A 87 -8.69 -10.88 1.46
N LYS A 88 -7.51 -11.14 0.90
CA LYS A 88 -7.14 -12.46 0.33
C LYS A 88 -6.56 -13.43 1.38
N GLY A 89 -6.56 -13.07 2.66
CA GLY A 89 -5.98 -13.86 3.75
C GLY A 89 -4.45 -13.93 3.72
N ILE A 90 -3.79 -13.03 2.98
CA ILE A 90 -2.33 -13.03 2.81
C ILE A 90 -1.70 -12.02 3.77
N LYS A 91 -0.82 -12.53 4.64
CA LYS A 91 -0.01 -11.69 5.53
C LYS A 91 1.39 -11.51 4.98
N LYS A 92 1.76 -10.27 4.63
CA LYS A 92 3.15 -9.92 4.28
C LYS A 92 3.81 -9.25 5.48
N ARG A 93 4.80 -9.92 6.08
CA ARG A 93 5.62 -9.31 7.13
C ARG A 93 6.50 -8.23 6.53
N GLU A 94 6.44 -7.05 7.12
CA GLU A 94 7.28 -5.93 6.75
C GLU A 94 8.16 -5.52 7.93
N PRO A 95 9.49 -5.65 7.83
CA PRO A 95 10.36 -5.16 8.87
C PRO A 95 10.34 -3.63 8.87
N LEU A 96 10.02 -3.06 10.03
CA LEU A 96 10.18 -1.63 10.30
C LEU A 96 11.29 -1.46 11.33
N PRO A 97 12.57 -1.51 10.91
CA PRO A 97 13.70 -1.53 11.84
C PRO A 97 14.02 -0.16 12.43
N PHE A 98 13.45 0.92 11.92
CA PHE A 98 13.66 2.28 12.41
C PHE A 98 12.42 2.82 13.11
N GLY A 99 12.61 3.73 14.05
CA GLY A 99 11.53 4.37 14.80
C GLY A 99 11.80 5.85 15.05
N LEU A 100 10.71 6.61 15.16
CA LEU A 100 10.70 7.97 15.66
C LEU A 100 10.60 7.94 17.19
N TYR A 101 11.49 8.64 17.85
CA TYR A 101 11.52 8.82 19.30
C TYR A 101 11.56 10.30 19.64
N TYR A 102 11.25 10.63 20.89
CA TYR A 102 11.31 12.00 21.40
C TYR A 102 12.08 11.99 22.73
N ARG A 103 13.21 12.70 22.78
CA ARG A 103 14.09 12.81 23.96
C ARG A 103 14.69 14.19 24.02
N ASN A 104 14.87 14.72 25.24
CA ASN A 104 15.49 16.04 25.47
C ASN A 104 14.89 17.12 24.56
N ASP A 105 13.56 17.12 24.47
CA ASP A 105 12.75 18.01 23.64
C ASP A 105 13.05 18.01 22.14
N LYS A 106 13.54 16.88 21.62
CA LYS A 106 13.85 16.71 20.21
C LYS A 106 13.37 15.36 19.68
N TYR A 107 12.86 15.39 18.46
CA TYR A 107 12.63 14.18 17.69
C TYR A 107 13.95 13.60 17.17
N LEU A 108 14.06 12.28 17.20
CA LEU A 108 15.17 11.56 16.58
C LEU A 108 14.66 10.28 15.90
N VAL A 109 15.41 9.84 14.89
CA VAL A 109 15.15 8.60 14.16
C VAL A 109 16.31 7.66 14.40
N GLU A 110 16.04 6.45 14.85
CA GLU A 110 17.09 5.46 15.10
C GLU A 110 16.59 4.03 14.94
N LYS A 111 17.51 3.06 15.01
CA LYS A 111 17.16 1.65 14.92
C LYS A 111 16.39 1.23 16.18
N ASN A 112 15.23 0.61 16.01
CA ASN A 112 14.38 0.12 17.09
C ASN A 112 15.11 -0.83 18.05
N LYS A 113 16.09 -1.59 17.54
CA LYS A 113 16.91 -2.52 18.36
C LYS A 113 17.79 -1.82 19.41
N LEU A 114 18.10 -0.53 19.23
CA LEU A 114 18.89 0.25 20.18
C LEU A 114 18.07 0.64 21.42
N ASN A 115 16.74 0.60 21.31
CA ASN A 115 15.82 1.00 22.36
C ASN A 115 15.09 -0.20 22.94
N LYS A 116 15.48 -0.59 24.15
CA LYS A 116 14.84 -1.71 24.87
C LYS A 116 13.69 -1.25 25.77
N VAL A 117 13.65 0.02 26.16
CA VAL A 117 12.70 0.56 27.14
C VAL A 117 11.58 1.35 26.45
N GLU A 118 11.95 2.30 25.58
CA GLU A 118 11.00 3.18 24.91
C GLU A 118 10.39 2.53 23.66
N LYS A 119 9.07 2.71 23.49
CA LYS A 119 8.39 2.33 22.26
C LYS A 119 8.46 3.48 21.25
N PRO A 120 8.72 3.19 19.96
CA PRO A 120 8.73 4.22 18.93
C PRO A 120 7.32 4.81 18.73
N ILE A 121 7.25 6.11 18.49
CA ILE A 121 6.02 6.86 18.17
C ILE A 121 5.49 6.43 16.79
N LEU A 122 6.40 6.35 15.81
CA LEU A 122 6.16 5.88 14.45
C LEU A 122 7.33 4.99 14.04
N LYS A 123 7.11 4.08 13.09
CA LYS A 123 8.11 3.12 12.60
C LYS A 123 8.30 3.26 11.09
N PHE A 124 9.50 2.94 10.62
CA PHE A 124 9.90 3.14 9.22
C PHE A 124 10.72 1.98 8.68
N ARG A 125 10.63 1.79 7.35
CA ARG A 125 11.38 0.79 6.58
C ARG A 125 12.86 1.16 6.46
N SER A 126 13.16 2.46 6.43
CA SER A 126 14.53 2.99 6.30
C SER A 126 14.74 4.24 7.15
N PHE A 127 16.00 4.52 7.48
CA PHE A 127 16.39 5.75 8.15
C PHE A 127 15.93 6.98 7.36
N THR A 128 16.15 6.99 6.04
CA THR A 128 15.74 8.10 5.15
C THR A 128 14.24 8.38 5.21
N GLN A 129 13.40 7.35 5.26
CA GLN A 129 11.95 7.52 5.40
C GLN A 129 11.63 8.18 6.75
N GLY A 130 12.26 7.72 7.83
CA GLY A 130 12.09 8.32 9.14
C GLY A 130 12.57 9.75 9.20
N SER A 131 13.74 10.07 8.64
CA SER A 131 14.28 11.44 8.63
C SER A 131 13.38 12.41 7.87
N LYS A 132 12.78 11.98 6.76
CA LYS A 132 11.78 12.78 6.04
C LYS A 132 10.53 13.02 6.88
N ALA A 133 10.02 11.98 7.54
CA ALA A 133 8.87 12.12 8.43
C ALA A 133 9.17 13.05 9.62
N MET A 134 10.37 12.94 10.21
CA MET A 134 10.83 13.82 11.28
C MET A 134 10.95 15.28 10.82
N GLN A 135 11.50 15.53 9.63
CA GLN A 135 11.57 16.88 9.06
C GLN A 135 10.17 17.47 8.86
N PHE A 136 9.24 16.68 8.33
CA PHE A 136 7.85 17.09 8.18
C PHE A 136 7.19 17.42 9.52
N ILE A 137 7.38 16.58 10.55
CA ILE A 137 6.85 16.79 11.90
C ILE A 137 7.44 18.07 12.51
N ASN A 138 8.74 18.28 12.38
CA ASN A 138 9.43 19.48 12.90
C ASN A 138 8.99 20.78 12.20
N ALA A 139 8.45 20.70 10.98
CA ALA A 139 7.94 21.86 10.25
C ALA A 139 6.55 22.32 10.76
N ILE A 140 5.91 21.57 11.66
CA ILE A 140 4.60 21.88 12.22
C ILE A 140 4.79 22.28 13.68
N ASP A 141 4.65 23.57 13.97
CA ASP A 141 4.89 24.15 15.30
C ASP A 141 4.11 23.44 16.42
N GLU A 142 2.86 23.05 16.14
CA GLU A 142 1.99 22.31 17.07
C GLU A 142 2.64 21.01 17.56
N PHE A 143 3.41 20.34 16.69
CA PHE A 143 4.06 19.07 17.01
C PHE A 143 5.38 19.22 17.75
N SER A 144 5.85 20.44 18.02
CA SER A 144 6.96 20.66 18.97
C SER A 144 6.62 20.05 20.34
N ALA A 145 5.35 20.14 20.76
CA ALA A 145 4.84 19.38 21.89
C ALA A 145 4.49 17.95 21.46
N VAL A 146 5.28 16.96 21.91
CA VAL A 146 5.09 15.55 21.54
C VAL A 146 3.70 15.00 21.87
N GLU A 147 3.04 15.53 22.90
CA GLU A 147 1.68 15.13 23.26
C GLU A 147 0.64 15.50 22.20
N ASN A 148 0.83 16.62 21.48
CA ASN A 148 -0.03 16.99 20.36
C ASN A 148 0.15 16.02 19.19
N LEU A 149 1.39 15.62 18.88
CA LEU A 149 1.66 14.60 17.87
C LEU A 149 0.99 13.27 18.26
N LYS A 150 1.19 12.80 19.49
CA LYS A 150 0.58 11.57 20.01
C LYS A 150 -0.94 11.62 19.95
N LYS A 151 -1.55 12.74 20.31
CA LYS A 151 -3.00 12.95 20.24
C LYS A 151 -3.49 12.94 18.79
N LYS A 152 -2.78 13.59 17.88
CA LYS A 152 -3.11 13.62 16.44
C LYS A 152 -3.14 12.21 15.86
N ILE A 153 -2.14 11.38 16.17
CA ILE A 153 -2.02 10.00 15.67
C ILE A 153 -2.71 8.96 16.55
N ASP A 154 -3.44 9.36 17.59
CA ASP A 154 -4.15 8.40 18.42
C ASP A 154 -5.29 7.78 17.60
N PHE A 155 -5.21 6.46 17.50
CA PHE A 155 -6.06 5.66 16.66
C PHE A 155 -7.01 4.77 17.49
N LYS A 156 -6.70 4.54 18.78
CA LYS A 156 -7.23 3.40 19.55
C LYS A 156 -8.75 3.38 19.79
N LYS A 157 -9.42 4.53 19.73
CA LYS A 157 -10.86 4.66 20.04
C LYS A 157 -11.69 5.17 18.86
N ARG A 158 -11.11 5.22 17.66
CA ARG A 158 -11.80 5.73 16.47
C ARG A 158 -12.86 4.73 16.00
N ASN A 159 -14.04 5.26 15.69
CA ASN A 159 -15.20 4.56 15.13
C ASN A 159 -15.79 5.45 14.02
N GLU A 160 -15.22 5.38 12.83
CA GLU A 160 -15.44 6.38 11.78
C GLU A 160 -15.08 5.82 10.39
N LEU A 161 -15.57 6.50 9.35
CA LEU A 161 -15.28 6.21 7.96
C LEU A 161 -14.11 7.08 7.49
N TRP A 162 -13.09 6.46 6.91
CA TRP A 162 -11.92 7.13 6.35
C TRP A 162 -12.00 7.13 4.83
N LEU A 163 -12.00 8.31 4.22
CA LEU A 163 -12.12 8.50 2.79
C LEU A 163 -10.79 8.95 2.20
N GLY A 164 -10.32 8.28 1.15
CA GLY A 164 -9.06 8.60 0.49
C GLY A 164 -9.10 8.32 -1.00
N SER A 165 -7.95 8.47 -1.65
CA SER A 165 -7.80 8.15 -3.08
C SER A 165 -7.99 6.64 -3.34
N GLY A 166 -8.73 6.30 -4.39
CA GLY A 166 -8.96 4.92 -4.83
C GLY A 166 -7.82 4.36 -5.69
N ARG A 167 -8.11 3.28 -6.43
CA ARG A 167 -7.11 2.56 -7.24
C ARG A 167 -6.80 3.22 -8.56
N LYS A 168 -7.75 4.01 -9.08
CA LYS A 168 -7.72 4.66 -10.40
C LYS A 168 -8.35 6.05 -10.30
N LEU A 169 -8.14 6.88 -11.32
CA LEU A 169 -8.75 8.20 -11.42
C LEU A 169 -10.28 8.10 -11.36
N GLY A 170 -10.91 8.98 -10.57
CA GLY A 170 -12.37 9.00 -10.34
C GLY A 170 -12.87 8.02 -9.29
N GLU A 171 -12.07 7.02 -8.89
CA GLU A 171 -12.40 6.10 -7.80
C GLU A 171 -11.83 6.62 -6.47
N LYS A 172 -12.60 6.45 -5.41
CA LYS A 172 -12.22 6.76 -4.03
C LYS A 172 -12.28 5.51 -3.16
N LEU A 173 -11.43 5.49 -2.15
CA LEU A 173 -11.37 4.49 -1.10
C LEU A 173 -12.24 4.94 0.08
N PHE A 174 -12.99 4.01 0.67
CA PHE A 174 -13.44 4.14 2.06
C PHE A 174 -12.85 3.02 2.91
N ILE A 175 -12.51 3.31 4.16
CA ILE A 175 -12.11 2.32 5.18
C ILE A 175 -13.01 2.51 6.39
N ILE A 176 -13.62 1.42 6.86
CA ILE A 176 -14.39 1.40 8.10
C ILE A 176 -13.41 1.13 9.24
N ILE A 177 -13.29 2.08 10.15
CA ILE A 177 -12.51 1.94 11.37
C ILE A 177 -13.48 1.69 12.53
N GLU A 178 -13.25 0.61 13.27
CA GLU A 178 -13.97 0.28 14.50
C GLU A 178 -12.97 -0.02 15.62
N ASN A 179 -13.14 0.62 16.77
CA ASN A 179 -12.25 0.49 17.93
C ASN A 179 -10.75 0.62 17.57
N GLY A 180 -10.45 1.57 16.68
CA GLY A 180 -9.09 1.79 16.20
C GLY A 180 -8.51 0.68 15.34
N LYS A 181 -9.34 -0.11 14.67
CA LYS A 181 -8.91 -1.14 13.74
C LYS A 181 -9.66 -0.97 12.43
N ALA A 182 -8.95 -1.13 11.32
CA ALA A 182 -9.61 -1.24 10.03
C ALA A 182 -10.32 -2.60 9.99
N VAL A 183 -11.64 -2.62 9.83
CA VAL A 183 -12.44 -3.86 9.81
C VAL A 183 -12.88 -4.23 8.40
N SER A 184 -13.09 -3.22 7.56
CA SER A 184 -13.42 -3.40 6.15
C SER A 184 -13.03 -2.16 5.36
N TYR A 185 -13.01 -2.29 4.04
CA TYR A 185 -12.76 -1.21 3.11
C TYR A 185 -13.59 -1.41 1.86
N GLY A 186 -13.65 -0.41 1.00
CA GLY A 186 -14.25 -0.57 -0.32
C GLY A 186 -14.00 0.64 -1.19
N PHE A 187 -14.58 0.61 -2.38
CA PHE A 187 -14.38 1.64 -3.38
C PHE A 187 -15.72 2.23 -3.82
N TYR A 188 -15.70 3.51 -4.18
CA TYR A 188 -16.86 4.24 -4.67
C TYR A 188 -16.43 5.34 -5.63
N GLU A 189 -17.33 5.76 -6.51
CA GLU A 189 -17.10 6.87 -7.44
C GLU A 189 -17.97 8.08 -7.05
N LEU A 190 -19.19 7.83 -6.56
CA LEU A 190 -20.14 8.85 -6.13
C LEU A 190 -20.39 8.78 -4.62
N PHE A 191 -20.36 9.94 -3.95
CA PHE A 191 -20.58 10.01 -2.50
C PHE A 191 -21.92 9.42 -2.04
N THR A 192 -22.95 9.46 -2.90
CA THR A 192 -24.26 8.85 -2.66
C THR A 192 -24.22 7.35 -2.40
N GLN A 193 -23.15 6.66 -2.81
CA GLN A 193 -22.92 5.23 -2.58
C GLN A 193 -22.52 4.92 -1.12
N ILE A 194 -22.03 5.89 -0.37
CA ILE A 194 -21.53 5.71 1.00
C ILE A 194 -22.34 6.47 2.06
N GLN A 195 -23.49 7.03 1.69
CA GLN A 195 -24.33 7.85 2.59
C GLN A 195 -25.02 7.07 3.72
N THR A 196 -25.15 5.75 3.61
CA THR A 196 -25.92 4.92 4.56
C THR A 196 -25.22 3.58 4.78
N MET A 197 -25.35 2.99 5.97
CA MET A 197 -24.74 1.70 6.26
C MET A 197 -25.23 0.55 5.37
N SER A 198 -26.49 0.61 4.90
CA SER A 198 -27.02 -0.39 3.96
C SER A 198 -26.26 -0.39 2.63
N LYS A 199 -25.94 0.79 2.09
CA LYS A 199 -25.17 0.92 0.83
C LYS A 199 -23.70 0.55 1.03
N ILE A 200 -23.08 1.02 2.12
CA ILE A 200 -21.69 0.66 2.45
C ILE A 200 -21.54 -0.85 2.59
N SER A 201 -22.47 -1.51 3.26
CA SER A 201 -22.44 -2.97 3.45
C SER A 201 -22.44 -3.77 2.14
N LYS A 202 -22.96 -3.21 1.04
CA LYS A 202 -22.94 -3.85 -0.29
C LYS A 202 -21.61 -3.68 -1.03
N LEU A 203 -20.81 -2.69 -0.63
CA LEU A 203 -19.53 -2.35 -1.27
C LEU A 203 -18.32 -2.78 -0.43
N LYS A 204 -18.52 -3.02 0.86
CA LYS A 204 -17.43 -3.34 1.78
C LYS A 204 -16.85 -4.73 1.47
N ILE A 205 -15.54 -4.81 1.64
CA ILE A 205 -14.74 -6.01 1.61
C ILE A 205 -14.15 -6.15 3.01
N ASP A 206 -14.44 -7.27 3.66
CA ASP A 206 -14.01 -7.53 5.03
C ASP A 206 -12.52 -7.87 5.09
N LEU A 207 -11.89 -7.49 6.20
CA LEU A 207 -10.49 -7.74 6.49
C LEU A 207 -10.39 -8.90 7.49
N PRO A 208 -10.17 -10.15 7.03
CA PRO A 208 -10.19 -11.32 7.91
C PRO A 208 -8.99 -11.41 8.86
N LEU A 209 -7.89 -10.72 8.56
CA LEU A 209 -6.67 -10.74 9.39
C LEU A 209 -6.55 -9.47 10.25
N SER A 210 -5.88 -9.61 11.40
CA SER A 210 -5.52 -8.47 12.25
C SER A 210 -4.82 -7.36 11.46
N THR A 211 -5.34 -6.13 11.59
CA THR A 211 -4.81 -4.93 10.94
C THR A 211 -3.81 -4.16 11.80
N SER A 212 -3.22 -4.78 12.82
CA SER A 212 -2.18 -4.14 13.65
C SER A 212 -1.00 -3.63 12.84
N ASP A 213 -0.69 -4.32 11.74
CA ASP A 213 0.42 -3.99 10.85
C ASP A 213 0.09 -2.80 9.91
N LEU A 214 -1.19 -2.41 9.81
CA LEU A 214 -1.66 -1.23 9.08
C LEU A 214 -1.65 0.04 9.95
N THR A 215 -1.72 -0.08 11.27
CA THR A 215 -1.85 1.07 12.18
C THR A 215 -0.79 2.13 11.93
N ASN A 216 0.47 1.73 11.77
CA ASN A 216 1.56 2.67 11.51
C ASN A 216 1.38 3.45 10.19
N GLU A 217 0.92 2.79 9.13
CA GLU A 217 0.68 3.43 7.84
C GLU A 217 -0.52 4.39 7.91
N LEU A 218 -1.59 4.00 8.60
CA LEU A 218 -2.77 4.85 8.79
C LEU A 218 -2.44 6.09 9.63
N GLN A 219 -1.58 5.95 10.65
CA GLN A 219 -1.08 7.09 11.42
C GLN A 219 -0.25 8.05 10.56
N LEU A 220 0.64 7.52 9.72
CA LEU A 220 1.41 8.33 8.77
C LEU A 220 0.51 9.03 7.75
N ALA A 221 -0.51 8.33 7.26
CA ALA A 221 -1.46 8.89 6.30
C ALA A 221 -2.30 10.02 6.92
N LEU A 222 -2.69 9.89 8.19
CA LEU A 222 -3.38 10.94 8.93
C LEU A 222 -2.51 12.20 9.12
N LEU A 223 -1.20 12.02 9.34
CA LEU A 223 -0.27 13.15 9.42
C LEU A 223 -0.10 13.87 8.10
N ARG A 224 -0.13 13.14 6.98
CA ARG A 224 -0.05 13.73 5.63
C ARG A 224 -1.36 14.37 5.17
N GLY A 225 -2.47 14.08 5.84
CA GLY A 225 -3.79 14.51 5.39
C GLY A 225 -4.31 13.70 4.19
N ASP A 226 -3.86 12.45 4.04
CA ASP A 226 -4.26 11.57 2.93
C ASP A 226 -5.74 11.11 3.03
N PHE A 227 -6.36 11.30 4.20
CA PHE A 227 -7.72 10.85 4.49
C PHE A 227 -8.60 11.97 5.08
N GLU A 228 -9.83 12.04 4.60
CA GLU A 228 -10.95 12.72 5.25
C GLU A 228 -11.67 11.73 6.17
N THR A 229 -12.06 12.19 7.37
CA THR A 229 -12.74 11.35 8.36
C THR A 229 -14.18 11.79 8.56
N LEU A 230 -15.13 10.86 8.44
CA LEU A 230 -16.56 11.08 8.67
C LEU A 230 -17.07 10.15 9.77
N PRO A 231 -18.06 10.55 10.57
CA PRO A 231 -18.73 9.61 11.47
C PRO A 231 -19.32 8.44 10.67
N LEU A 232 -19.39 7.25 11.28
CA LEU A 232 -20.07 6.13 10.65
C LEU A 232 -21.53 6.52 10.37
N PRO A 233 -22.05 6.30 9.15
CA PRO A 233 -23.45 6.57 8.86
C PRO A 233 -24.37 5.77 9.79
N LYS A 234 -25.58 6.30 9.97
CA LYS A 234 -26.65 5.54 10.62
C LYS A 234 -27.17 4.43 9.70
#